data_AF-A0AAE0TP13-F1
#
_entry.id   AF-A0AAE0TP13-F1
#
_cell.length_a   1.000
_cell.length_b   1.000
_cell.length_c   1.000
_cell.angle_alpha   90.00
_cell.angle_beta   90.00
_cell.angle_gamma   90.00
#
_symmetry.space_group_name_H-M   'P 1'
#
loop_
_entity.id
_entity.type
_entity.pdbx_description
1 polymer ?
#
loop_
_entity_poly.entity_id
_entity_poly.type
_entity_poly.pdbx_seq_one_letter_code
_entity_poly.pdbx_strand_id
1 'polypeptide(L)'
;EGAKENAGGLAYEVILKPASNEGPRPPSPPREKNLTIEDISKKLQEAEERRQSLEAQKLDQIAKDRQRAQEALVLKQQEEENFARATQEKLRRSMEINKENREAQIKALQDRLRDHLLKVEETCKKGEEFSKELDDKIKNKLEISEEKRNAQIQALVERLREHDKHIEEVCRANEGLARSSEAKIDQKMEKALQNREMHLRNIQAKLAEHVR
;
A
#
# COMPACT_ATOMS: atom_id res chain seq x y z
N GLU A 1 -2.54 68.93 123.62
CA GLU A 1 -1.31 68.20 123.25
C GLU A 1 -0.24 69.22 122.92
N GLY A 2 0.92 69.10 123.55
CA GLY A 2 1.95 70.15 123.59
C GLY A 2 2.95 70.05 122.44
N ALA A 3 3.57 71.20 122.13
CA ALA A 3 4.62 71.38 121.15
C ALA A 3 5.68 70.28 121.19
N LYS A 4 6.05 69.75 120.01
CA LYS A 4 7.13 68.77 119.86
C LYS A 4 8.40 69.53 119.47
N GLU A 5 9.41 69.49 120.33
CA GLU A 5 10.72 70.08 120.05
C GLU A 5 11.72 69.00 119.66
N ASN A 6 12.47 69.26 118.61
CA ASN A 6 13.60 68.46 118.18
C ASN A 6 14.71 69.38 117.68
N ALA A 7 15.92 68.84 117.49
CA ALA A 7 17.16 69.60 117.34
C ALA A 7 17.17 70.65 116.20
N GLY A 8 16.19 70.64 115.29
CA GLY A 8 16.02 71.61 114.21
C GLY A 8 14.96 72.71 114.45
N GLY A 9 14.27 72.71 115.60
CA GLY A 9 13.27 73.72 115.97
C GLY A 9 12.04 73.16 116.69
N LEU A 10 11.16 74.06 117.15
CA LEU A 10 9.92 73.73 117.86
C LEU A 10 8.72 73.74 116.90
N ALA A 11 8.03 72.60 116.80
CA ALA A 11 6.75 72.51 116.10
C ALA A 11 5.60 72.55 117.11
N TYR A 12 4.75 73.57 117.00
CA TYR A 12 3.54 73.68 117.81
C TYR A 12 2.34 74.04 116.94
N GLU A 13 1.18 73.54 117.33
CA GLU A 13 -0.08 73.88 116.71
C GLU A 13 -0.73 75.01 117.52
N VAL A 14 -0.96 76.16 116.88
CA VAL A 14 -1.71 77.27 117.50
C VAL A 14 -3.05 77.41 116.80
N ILE A 15 -4.10 77.17 117.56
CA ILE A 15 -5.49 77.31 117.13
C ILE A 15 -6.01 78.63 117.69
N LEU A 16 -6.08 79.66 116.85
CA LEU A 16 -6.51 81.01 117.25
C LEU A 16 -8.04 81.12 117.44
N LYS A 17 -8.80 80.27 116.74
CA LYS A 17 -10.25 80.04 116.92
C LYS A 17 -10.54 78.58 116.51
N PRO A 18 -11.32 77.82 117.29
CA PRO A 18 -11.73 76.48 116.88
C PRO A 18 -12.61 76.57 115.62
N ALA A 19 -12.53 75.56 114.75
CA ALA A 19 -13.33 75.53 113.53
C ALA A 19 -14.83 75.52 113.85
N SER A 20 -15.60 76.49 113.36
CA SER A 20 -17.04 76.64 113.67
C SER A 20 -17.95 75.57 113.07
N ASN A 21 -17.42 74.56 112.38
CA ASN A 21 -18.21 73.54 111.70
C ASN A 21 -17.61 72.15 111.97
N GLU A 22 -18.21 71.41 112.89
CA GLU A 22 -17.85 70.02 113.25
C GLU A 22 -18.61 68.97 112.40
N GLY A 23 -19.09 69.36 111.23
CA GLY A 23 -19.81 68.47 110.31
C GLY A 23 -18.88 67.48 109.58
N PRO A 24 -19.28 66.22 109.35
CA PRO A 24 -18.45 65.24 108.65
C PRO A 24 -18.10 65.71 107.23
N ARG A 25 -16.83 65.60 106.84
CA ARG A 25 -16.41 65.79 105.43
C ARG A 25 -17.15 64.78 104.53
N PRO A 26 -17.55 65.16 103.31
CA PRO A 26 -18.14 64.21 102.36
C PRO A 26 -17.18 63.03 102.13
N PRO A 27 -17.69 61.80 102.02
CA PRO A 27 -16.86 60.62 101.86
C PRO A 27 -16.03 60.75 100.59
N SER A 28 -14.72 60.59 100.73
CA SER A 28 -13.80 60.45 99.60
C SER A 28 -14.26 59.32 98.68
N PRO A 29 -14.03 59.41 97.36
CA PRO A 29 -14.33 58.33 96.41
C PRO A 29 -13.84 56.98 96.96
N PRO A 30 -14.58 55.87 96.75
CA PRO A 30 -14.14 54.56 97.19
C PRO A 30 -12.69 54.35 96.76
N ARG A 31 -11.79 54.07 97.71
CA ARG A 31 -10.42 53.70 97.37
C ARG A 31 -10.49 52.54 96.39
N GLU A 32 -9.90 52.71 95.21
CA GLU A 32 -9.78 51.61 94.26
C GLU A 32 -9.21 50.40 95.01
N LYS A 33 -9.82 49.22 94.78
CA LYS A 33 -9.34 47.97 95.40
C LYS A 33 -7.85 47.83 95.11
N ASN A 34 -7.06 47.52 96.13
CA ASN A 34 -5.63 47.29 95.96
C ASN A 34 -5.45 46.16 94.92
N LEU A 35 -4.94 46.51 93.74
CA LEU A 35 -4.62 45.55 92.69
C LEU A 35 -3.70 44.48 93.29
N THR A 36 -4.13 43.22 93.26
CA THR A 36 -3.30 42.12 93.72
C THR A 36 -2.21 41.81 92.70
N ILE A 37 -1.11 41.20 93.14
CA ILE A 37 0.00 40.80 92.25
C ILE A 37 -0.51 39.85 91.14
N GLU A 38 -1.50 39.00 91.46
CA GLU A 38 -2.17 38.12 90.49
C GLU A 38 -2.93 38.93 89.43
N ASP A 39 -3.72 39.94 89.81
CA ASP A 39 -4.45 40.80 88.86
C ASP A 39 -3.50 41.55 87.90
N ILE A 40 -2.33 41.98 88.39
CA ILE A 40 -1.30 42.64 87.57
C ILE A 40 -0.68 41.63 86.60
N SER A 41 -0.33 40.44 87.08
CA SER A 41 0.25 39.38 86.25
C SER A 41 -0.70 38.95 85.13
N LYS A 42 -2.00 38.82 85.44
CA LYS A 42 -3.04 38.48 84.47
C LYS A 42 -3.17 39.54 83.38
N LYS A 43 -3.16 40.83 83.72
CA LYS A 43 -3.19 41.92 82.73
C LYS A 43 -1.96 41.93 81.82
N LEU A 44 -0.78 41.61 82.35
CA LEU A 44 0.44 41.49 81.56
C LEU A 44 0.38 40.29 80.60
N GLN A 45 -0.11 39.14 81.08
CA GLN A 45 -0.33 37.96 80.26
C GLN A 45 -1.35 38.22 79.14
N GLU A 46 -2.49 38.85 79.43
CA GLU A 46 -3.48 39.22 78.41
C GLU A 46 -2.93 40.22 77.37
N ALA A 47 -2.01 41.11 77.77
CA ALA A 47 -1.33 42.01 76.83
C ALA A 47 -0.33 41.25 75.94
N GLU A 48 0.36 40.25 76.51
CA GLU A 48 1.27 39.37 75.78
C GLU A 48 0.53 38.45 74.80
N GLU A 49 -0.57 37.83 75.20
CA GLU A 49 -1.42 37.01 74.34
C GLU A 49 -1.99 37.83 73.18
N ARG A 50 -2.44 39.07 73.42
CA ARG A 50 -2.86 39.99 72.33
C ARG A 50 -1.72 40.31 71.37
N ARG A 51 -0.51 40.54 71.87
CA ARG A 51 0.68 40.78 71.04
C ARG A 51 0.99 39.56 70.17
N GLN A 52 1.02 38.37 70.76
CA GLN A 52 1.27 37.10 70.06
C GLN A 52 0.17 36.79 69.03
N SER A 53 -1.10 37.05 69.36
CA SER A 53 -2.22 36.85 68.44
C SER A 53 -2.12 37.75 67.20
N LEU A 54 -1.78 39.03 67.39
CA LEU A 54 -1.56 39.96 66.27
C LEU A 54 -0.36 39.56 65.41
N GLU A 55 0.72 39.08 66.03
CA GLU A 55 1.90 38.58 65.32
C GLU A 55 1.57 37.32 64.52
N ALA A 56 0.86 36.36 65.11
CA ALA A 56 0.40 35.15 64.43
C ALA A 56 -0.51 35.47 63.23
N GLN A 57 -1.44 36.43 63.38
CA GLN A 57 -2.30 36.87 62.28
C GLN A 57 -1.49 37.50 61.13
N LYS A 58 -0.46 38.29 61.44
CA LYS A 58 0.45 38.84 60.42
C LYS A 58 1.23 37.76 59.71
N LEU A 59 1.75 36.77 60.45
CA LEU A 59 2.49 35.64 59.87
C LEU A 59 1.59 34.78 58.98
N ASP A 60 0.34 34.51 59.38
CA ASP A 60 -0.64 33.79 58.57
C ASP A 60 -0.95 34.54 57.26
N GLN A 61 -1.11 35.87 57.33
CA GLN A 61 -1.33 36.68 56.12
C GLN A 61 -0.12 36.61 55.18
N ILE A 62 1.11 36.74 55.71
CA ILE A 62 2.34 36.61 54.91
C ILE A 62 2.46 35.20 54.28
N ALA A 63 2.11 34.16 55.02
CA ALA A 63 2.12 32.78 54.54
C ALA A 63 1.11 32.58 53.40
N LYS A 64 -0.11 33.12 53.53
CA LYS A 64 -1.14 33.10 52.49
C LYS A 64 -0.70 33.83 51.22
N ASP A 65 -0.08 35.01 51.36
CA ASP A 65 0.39 35.77 50.22
C ASP A 65 1.56 35.06 49.50
N ARG A 66 2.46 34.42 50.26
CA ARG A 66 3.52 33.58 49.71
C ARG A 66 2.98 32.36 48.99
N GLN A 67 1.95 31.70 49.53
CA GLN A 67 1.30 30.55 48.88
C GLN A 67 0.66 30.97 47.56
N ARG A 68 -0.11 32.07 47.54
CA ARG A 68 -0.71 32.59 46.29
C ARG A 68 0.34 32.93 45.23
N ALA A 69 1.47 33.50 45.63
CA ALA A 69 2.56 33.78 44.70
C ALA A 69 3.17 32.49 44.11
N GLN A 70 3.29 31.43 44.89
CA GLN A 70 3.74 30.12 44.42
C GLN A 70 2.72 29.47 43.47
N GLU A 71 1.44 29.49 43.83
CA GLU A 71 0.35 28.97 42.98
C GLU A 71 0.29 29.70 41.64
N ALA A 72 0.43 31.02 41.62
CA ALA A 72 0.48 31.80 40.39
C ALA A 72 1.69 31.43 39.50
N LEU A 73 2.85 31.15 40.11
CA LEU A 73 4.03 30.73 39.37
C LEU A 73 3.86 29.34 38.75
N VAL A 74 3.29 28.39 39.50
CA VAL A 74 2.98 27.05 39.00
C VAL A 74 1.95 27.10 37.88
N LEU A 75 0.88 27.89 38.05
CA LEU A 75 -0.15 28.05 37.02
C LEU A 75 0.44 28.62 35.74
N LYS A 76 1.28 29.66 35.85
CA LYS A 76 1.98 30.24 34.69
C LYS A 76 2.83 29.19 33.97
N GLN A 77 3.61 28.39 34.71
CA GLN A 77 4.42 27.33 34.12
C GLN A 77 3.55 26.27 33.41
N GLN A 78 2.44 25.87 34.03
CA GLN A 78 1.50 24.91 33.43
C GLN A 78 0.87 25.45 32.15
N GLU A 79 0.49 26.73 32.11
CA GLU A 79 -0.05 27.37 30.91
C GLU A 79 0.99 27.44 29.79
N GLU A 80 2.23 27.80 30.10
CA GLU A 80 3.35 27.80 29.15
C GLU A 80 3.61 26.40 28.58
N GLU A 81 3.64 25.37 29.42
CA GLU A 81 3.81 23.98 29.01
C GLU A 81 2.63 23.47 28.15
N ASN A 82 1.41 23.80 28.54
CA ASN A 82 0.21 23.43 27.80
C ASN A 82 0.18 24.10 26.42
N PHE A 83 0.56 25.38 26.35
CA PHE A 83 0.66 26.11 25.09
C PHE A 83 1.74 25.50 24.18
N ALA A 84 2.92 25.19 24.73
CA ALA A 84 3.99 24.54 23.98
C ALA A 84 3.55 23.17 23.43
N ARG A 85 2.91 22.35 24.27
CA ARG A 85 2.40 21.03 23.88
C ARG A 85 1.32 21.11 22.80
N ALA A 86 0.32 21.98 22.98
CA ALA A 86 -0.75 22.16 22.01
C ALA A 86 -0.21 22.65 20.65
N THR A 87 0.77 23.56 20.67
CA THR A 87 1.43 24.06 19.45
C THR A 87 2.21 22.94 18.75
N GLN A 88 2.96 22.15 19.51
CA GLN A 88 3.71 21.01 18.98
C GLN A 88 2.79 19.95 18.37
N GLU A 89 1.71 19.59 19.04
CA GLU A 89 0.71 18.64 18.52
C GLU A 89 0.04 19.16 17.25
N LYS A 90 -0.33 20.44 17.22
CA LYS A 90 -0.93 21.06 16.03
C LYS A 90 0.02 21.01 14.83
N LEU A 91 1.29 21.35 15.04
CA LEU A 91 2.31 21.26 14.00
C LEU A 91 2.47 19.80 13.53
N ARG A 92 2.60 18.86 14.47
CA ARG A 92 2.73 17.44 14.15
C ARG A 92 1.56 16.93 13.30
N ARG A 93 0.32 17.20 13.72
CA ARG A 93 -0.89 16.82 12.97
C ARG A 93 -0.90 17.46 11.57
N SER A 94 -0.52 18.74 11.47
CA SER A 94 -0.44 19.42 10.17
C SER A 94 0.59 18.77 9.24
N MET A 95 1.74 18.33 9.78
CA MET A 95 2.77 17.64 9.01
C MET A 95 2.34 16.22 8.60
N GLU A 96 1.66 15.49 9.49
CA GLU A 96 1.10 14.16 9.20
C GLU A 96 0.05 14.25 8.08
N ILE A 97 -0.91 15.17 8.18
CA ILE A 97 -1.92 15.41 7.12
C ILE A 97 -1.25 15.80 5.80
N ASN A 98 -0.24 16.68 5.82
CA ASN A 98 0.47 17.06 4.60
C ASN A 98 1.18 15.86 3.95
N LYS A 99 1.83 15.03 4.76
CA LYS A 99 2.49 13.80 4.32
C LYS A 99 1.48 12.83 3.70
N GLU A 100 0.38 12.54 4.38
CA GLU A 100 -0.68 11.67 3.89
C GLU A 100 -1.28 12.18 2.58
N ASN A 101 -1.55 13.48 2.47
CA ASN A 101 -2.05 14.09 1.24
C ASN A 101 -1.06 13.95 0.08
N ARG A 102 0.23 14.16 0.34
CA ARG A 102 1.29 13.98 -0.66
C ARG A 102 1.40 12.53 -1.11
N GLU A 103 1.36 11.58 -0.16
CA GLU A 103 1.40 10.15 -0.44
C GLU A 103 0.16 9.70 -1.24
N ALA A 104 -1.03 10.20 -0.90
CA ALA A 104 -2.26 9.92 -1.64
C ALA A 104 -2.20 10.42 -3.09
N GLN A 105 -1.66 11.62 -3.32
CA GLN A 105 -1.46 12.16 -4.67
C GLN A 105 -0.48 11.31 -5.49
N ILE A 106 0.65 10.93 -4.88
CA ILE A 106 1.65 10.07 -5.53
C ILE A 106 1.05 8.70 -5.87
N LYS A 107 0.31 8.09 -4.93
CA LYS A 107 -0.34 6.81 -5.14
C LYS A 107 -1.37 6.88 -6.28
N ALA A 108 -2.20 7.91 -6.30
CA ALA A 108 -3.18 8.11 -7.37
C ALA A 108 -2.52 8.27 -8.76
N LEU A 109 -1.36 8.93 -8.84
CA LEU A 109 -0.58 9.01 -10.09
C LEU A 109 -0.01 7.64 -10.48
N GLN A 110 0.54 6.89 -9.52
CA GLN A 110 1.05 5.53 -9.76
C GLN A 110 -0.04 4.55 -10.19
N ASP A 111 -1.25 4.66 -9.63
CA ASP A 111 -2.40 3.85 -10.03
C ASP A 111 -2.79 4.15 -11.48
N ARG A 112 -2.94 5.44 -11.84
CA ARG A 112 -3.24 5.84 -13.24
C ARG A 112 -2.18 5.38 -14.23
N LEU A 113 -0.90 5.43 -13.86
CA LEU A 113 0.19 4.94 -14.71
C LEU A 113 0.12 3.43 -14.89
N ARG A 114 -0.17 2.67 -13.82
CA ARG A 114 -0.37 1.22 -13.91
C ARG A 114 -1.54 0.85 -14.81
N ASP A 115 -2.68 1.52 -14.66
CA ASP A 115 -3.85 1.29 -15.52
C ASP A 115 -3.55 1.58 -17.00
N HIS A 116 -2.80 2.66 -17.26
CA HIS A 116 -2.37 3.00 -18.61
C HIS A 116 -1.45 1.92 -19.20
N LEU A 117 -0.46 1.43 -18.43
CA LEU A 117 0.43 0.35 -18.87
C LEU A 117 -0.36 -0.93 -19.19
N LEU A 118 -1.30 -1.33 -18.33
CA LEU A 118 -2.15 -2.49 -18.57
C LEU A 118 -2.95 -2.35 -19.88
N LYS A 119 -3.48 -1.16 -20.15
CA LYS A 119 -4.24 -0.90 -21.38
C LYS A 119 -3.34 -0.93 -22.63
N VAL A 120 -2.10 -0.44 -22.52
CA VAL A 120 -1.12 -0.54 -23.60
C VAL A 120 -0.78 -2.00 -23.87
N GLU A 121 -0.49 -2.79 -22.84
CA GLU A 121 -0.21 -4.22 -22.97
C GLU A 121 -1.37 -4.98 -23.62
N GLU A 122 -2.61 -4.70 -23.22
CA GLU A 122 -3.80 -5.32 -23.82
C GLU A 122 -3.93 -4.95 -25.30
N THR A 123 -3.64 -3.70 -25.65
CA THR A 123 -3.67 -3.23 -27.05
C THR A 123 -2.58 -3.91 -27.87
N CYS A 124 -1.37 -4.04 -27.33
CA CYS A 124 -0.26 -4.75 -27.97
C CYS A 124 -0.61 -6.23 -28.20
N LYS A 125 -1.14 -6.93 -27.19
CA LYS A 125 -1.57 -8.33 -27.30
C LYS A 125 -2.61 -8.51 -28.40
N LYS A 126 -3.63 -7.66 -28.44
CA LYS A 126 -4.66 -7.67 -29.51
C LYS A 126 -4.05 -7.45 -30.89
N GLY A 127 -3.07 -6.55 -31.00
CA GLY A 127 -2.32 -6.32 -32.24
C GLY A 127 -1.52 -7.55 -32.69
N GLU A 128 -0.82 -8.20 -31.76
CA GLU A 128 -0.06 -9.43 -32.03
C GLU A 128 -0.95 -10.60 -32.42
N GLU A 129 -2.08 -10.78 -31.73
CA GLU A 129 -3.09 -11.81 -32.05
C GLU A 129 -3.64 -11.59 -33.46
N PHE A 130 -4.03 -10.36 -33.79
CA PHE A 130 -4.52 -10.02 -35.12
C PHE A 130 -3.46 -10.25 -36.21
N SER A 131 -2.19 -9.91 -35.95
CA SER A 131 -1.10 -10.17 -36.89
C SER A 131 -0.91 -11.67 -37.13
N LYS A 132 -0.93 -12.49 -36.06
CA LYS A 132 -0.83 -13.96 -36.18
C LYS A 132 -1.99 -14.54 -36.98
N GLU A 133 -3.22 -14.08 -36.72
CA GLU A 133 -4.38 -14.50 -37.50
C GLU A 133 -4.26 -14.17 -38.99
N LEU A 134 -3.70 -13.01 -39.33
CA LEU A 134 -3.44 -12.64 -40.72
C LEU A 134 -2.37 -13.53 -41.35
N ASP A 135 -1.28 -13.80 -40.64
CA ASP A 135 -0.22 -14.69 -41.11
C ASP A 135 -0.76 -16.11 -41.37
N ASP A 136 -1.59 -16.64 -40.47
CA ASP A 136 -2.18 -17.96 -40.63
C ASP A 136 -3.18 -18.00 -41.79
N LYS A 137 -3.99 -16.95 -41.98
CA LYS A 137 -4.86 -16.82 -43.17
C LYS A 137 -4.06 -16.80 -44.48
N ILE A 138 -2.91 -16.11 -44.49
CA ILE A 138 -2.02 -16.05 -45.66
C ILE A 138 -1.42 -17.44 -45.92
N LYS A 139 -0.87 -18.10 -44.90
CA LYS A 139 -0.32 -19.46 -45.01
C LYS A 139 -1.35 -20.45 -45.55
N ASN A 140 -2.54 -20.49 -44.97
CA ASN A 140 -3.62 -21.38 -45.41
C ASN A 140 -4.00 -21.11 -46.88
N LYS A 141 -4.04 -19.84 -47.30
CA LYS A 141 -4.34 -19.50 -48.71
C LYS A 141 -3.24 -19.94 -49.66
N LEU A 142 -1.97 -19.80 -49.26
CA LEU A 142 -0.82 -20.28 -50.03
C LEU A 142 -0.82 -21.81 -50.14
N GLU A 143 -1.08 -22.51 -49.04
CA GLU A 143 -1.15 -23.98 -48.99
C GLU A 143 -2.27 -24.50 -49.91
N ILE A 144 -3.49 -23.99 -49.79
CA ILE A 144 -4.62 -24.36 -50.67
C ILE A 144 -4.29 -24.07 -52.14
N SER A 145 -3.62 -22.94 -52.42
CA SER A 145 -3.21 -22.59 -53.79
C SER A 145 -2.16 -23.56 -54.32
N GLU A 146 -1.21 -23.96 -53.49
CA GLU A 146 -0.17 -24.93 -53.84
C GLU A 146 -0.74 -26.33 -54.06
N GLU A 147 -1.63 -26.79 -53.19
CA GLU A 147 -2.35 -28.06 -53.35
C GLU A 147 -3.11 -28.11 -54.69
N LYS A 148 -3.84 -27.04 -55.02
CA LYS A 148 -4.56 -26.94 -56.31
C LYS A 148 -3.61 -27.00 -57.49
N ARG A 149 -2.47 -26.29 -57.43
CA ARG A 149 -1.45 -26.30 -58.48
C ARG A 149 -0.85 -27.70 -58.63
N ASN A 150 -0.50 -28.35 -57.52
CA ASN A 150 0.07 -29.70 -57.51
C ASN A 150 -0.93 -30.73 -58.06
N ALA A 151 -2.20 -30.65 -57.66
CA ALA A 151 -3.26 -31.52 -58.18
C ALA A 151 -3.46 -31.35 -59.70
N GLN A 152 -3.44 -30.11 -60.20
CA GLN A 152 -3.52 -29.84 -61.65
C GLN A 152 -2.33 -30.42 -62.42
N ILE A 153 -1.11 -30.25 -61.91
CA ILE A 153 0.10 -30.81 -62.50
C ILE A 153 0.04 -32.34 -62.47
N GLN A 154 -0.37 -32.94 -61.36
CA GLN A 154 -0.51 -34.39 -61.23
C GLN A 154 -1.51 -34.95 -62.25
N ALA A 155 -2.68 -34.32 -62.40
CA ALA A 155 -3.68 -34.73 -63.38
C ALA A 155 -3.18 -34.59 -64.84
N LEU A 156 -2.29 -33.64 -65.13
CA LEU A 156 -1.64 -33.55 -66.45
C LEU A 156 -0.64 -34.69 -66.65
N VAL A 157 0.19 -34.97 -65.64
CA VAL A 157 1.18 -36.06 -65.69
C VAL A 157 0.50 -37.43 -65.82
N GLU A 158 -0.61 -37.66 -65.13
CA GLU A 158 -1.38 -38.91 -65.22
C GLU A 158 -1.95 -39.11 -66.63
N ARG A 159 -2.54 -38.07 -67.24
CA ARG A 159 -3.01 -38.14 -68.64
C ARG A 159 -1.90 -38.45 -69.63
N LEU A 160 -0.71 -37.85 -69.44
CA LEU A 160 0.45 -38.15 -70.29
C LEU A 160 0.88 -39.62 -70.13
N ARG A 161 0.94 -40.13 -68.89
CA ARG A 161 1.25 -41.55 -68.62
C ARG A 161 0.22 -42.50 -69.23
N GLU A 162 -1.06 -42.17 -69.17
CA GLU A 162 -2.13 -42.97 -69.80
C GLU A 162 -1.99 -42.98 -71.31
N HIS A 163 -1.68 -41.83 -71.92
CA HIS A 163 -1.41 -41.74 -73.35
C HIS A 163 -0.19 -42.58 -73.76
N ASP A 164 0.92 -42.49 -73.00
CA ASP A 164 2.12 -43.30 -73.26
C ASP A 164 1.81 -44.80 -73.17
N LYS A 165 1.05 -45.23 -72.16
CA LYS A 165 0.58 -46.63 -72.05
C LYS A 165 -0.25 -47.05 -73.26
N HIS A 166 -1.14 -46.19 -73.73
CA HIS A 166 -1.96 -46.50 -74.90
C HIS A 166 -1.11 -46.63 -76.17
N ILE A 167 -0.11 -45.76 -76.36
CA ILE A 167 0.86 -45.91 -77.45
C ILE A 167 1.56 -47.27 -77.35
N GLU A 168 2.05 -47.64 -76.18
CA GLU A 168 2.72 -48.94 -75.98
C GLU A 168 1.79 -50.13 -76.28
N GLU A 169 0.52 -50.05 -75.92
CA GLU A 169 -0.49 -51.07 -76.24
C GLU A 169 -0.72 -51.19 -77.74
N VAL A 170 -0.87 -50.06 -78.44
CA VAL A 170 -1.06 -50.03 -79.91
C VAL A 170 0.20 -50.56 -80.62
N CYS A 171 1.39 -50.15 -80.20
CA CYS A 171 2.66 -50.67 -80.73
C CYS A 171 2.75 -52.20 -80.55
N ARG A 172 2.47 -52.71 -79.33
CA ARG A 172 2.46 -54.15 -79.05
C ARG A 172 1.44 -54.91 -79.90
N ALA A 173 0.22 -54.37 -80.06
CA ALA A 173 -0.81 -54.99 -80.89
C ALA A 173 -0.38 -55.04 -82.36
N ASN A 174 0.23 -53.97 -82.87
CA ASN A 174 0.72 -53.90 -84.24
C ASN A 174 1.90 -54.87 -84.49
N GLU A 175 2.86 -54.97 -83.54
CA GLU A 175 3.93 -55.97 -83.57
C GLU A 175 3.37 -57.39 -83.57
N GLY A 176 2.35 -57.67 -82.75
CA GLY A 176 1.66 -58.96 -82.72
C GLY A 176 1.00 -59.32 -84.04
N LEU A 177 0.36 -58.35 -84.71
CA LEU A 177 -0.25 -58.52 -86.03
C LEU A 177 0.81 -58.78 -87.11
N ALA A 178 1.93 -58.05 -87.08
CA ALA A 178 3.05 -58.25 -87.99
C ALA A 178 3.62 -59.67 -87.85
N ARG A 179 3.92 -60.11 -86.61
CA ARG A 179 4.39 -61.49 -86.34
C ARG A 179 3.40 -62.55 -86.79
N SER A 180 2.09 -62.34 -86.59
CA SER A 180 1.06 -63.28 -87.06
C SER A 180 1.01 -63.36 -88.59
N SER A 181 1.22 -62.22 -89.26
CA SER A 181 1.23 -62.14 -90.72
C SER A 181 2.48 -62.83 -91.30
N GLU A 182 3.63 -62.59 -90.70
CA GLU A 182 4.90 -63.26 -91.01
C GLU A 182 4.78 -64.79 -90.83
N ALA A 183 4.28 -65.24 -89.67
CA ALA A 183 4.05 -66.66 -89.41
C ALA A 183 3.10 -67.32 -90.43
N LYS A 184 2.07 -66.61 -90.92
CA LYS A 184 1.18 -67.10 -91.99
C LYS A 184 1.90 -67.21 -93.33
N ILE A 185 2.81 -66.29 -93.64
CA ILE A 185 3.63 -66.34 -94.87
C ILE A 185 4.59 -67.53 -94.77
N ASP A 186 5.30 -67.67 -93.66
CA ASP A 186 6.23 -68.78 -93.42
C ASP A 186 5.52 -70.13 -93.52
N GLN A 187 4.35 -70.27 -92.89
CA GLN A 187 3.55 -71.49 -92.98
C GLN A 187 3.10 -71.80 -94.42
N LYS A 188 2.77 -70.78 -95.22
CA LYS A 188 2.43 -70.98 -96.64
C LYS A 188 3.65 -71.41 -97.46
N MET A 189 4.81 -70.81 -97.21
CA MET A 189 6.08 -71.17 -97.86
C MET A 189 6.48 -72.60 -97.51
N GLU A 190 6.37 -72.99 -96.24
CA GLU A 190 6.65 -74.33 -95.76
C GLU A 190 5.73 -75.36 -96.41
N LYS A 191 4.41 -75.10 -96.48
CA LYS A 191 3.46 -75.95 -97.20
C LYS A 191 3.79 -76.06 -98.69
N ALA A 192 4.19 -74.96 -99.33
CA ALA A 192 4.59 -74.98 -100.74
C ALA A 192 5.87 -75.81 -100.96
N LEU A 193 6.86 -75.71 -100.07
CA LEU A 193 8.06 -76.53 -100.08
C LEU A 193 7.73 -78.01 -99.87
N GLN A 194 6.91 -78.35 -98.87
CA GLN A 194 6.45 -79.71 -98.61
C GLN A 194 5.72 -80.32 -99.82
N ASN A 195 4.84 -79.56 -100.47
CA ASN A 195 4.16 -79.99 -101.69
C ASN A 195 5.14 -80.23 -102.85
N ARG A 196 6.14 -79.34 -103.01
CA ARG A 196 7.18 -79.51 -104.04
C ARG A 196 8.06 -80.72 -103.77
N GLU A 197 8.46 -80.94 -102.52
CA GLU A 197 9.20 -82.13 -102.11
C GLU A 197 8.39 -83.41 -102.36
N MET A 198 7.10 -83.40 -102.02
CA MET A 198 6.20 -84.52 -102.31
C MET A 198 6.12 -84.80 -103.81
N HIS A 199 6.00 -83.75 -104.64
CA HIS A 199 5.98 -83.91 -106.09
C HIS A 199 7.32 -84.45 -106.64
N LEU A 200 8.46 -83.98 -106.11
CA LEU A 200 9.77 -84.51 -106.48
C LEU A 200 9.93 -85.97 -106.06
N ARG A 201 9.50 -86.34 -104.84
CA ARG A 201 9.45 -87.74 -104.39
C ARG A 201 8.58 -88.60 -105.30
N ASN A 202 7.41 -88.10 -105.70
CA ASN A 202 6.53 -88.81 -106.63
C ASN A 202 7.18 -89.00 -108.02
N ILE A 203 7.89 -87.98 -108.53
CA ILE A 203 8.65 -88.10 -109.79
C ILE A 203 9.79 -89.12 -109.63
N GLN A 204 10.55 -89.07 -108.54
CA GLN A 204 11.62 -90.03 -108.25
C GLN A 204 11.10 -91.46 -108.12
N ALA A 205 9.95 -91.65 -107.47
CA ALA A 205 9.29 -92.95 -107.36
C ALA A 205 8.87 -93.49 -108.74
N LYS A 206 8.26 -92.66 -109.59
CA LYS A 206 7.91 -93.02 -110.96
C LYS A 206 9.13 -93.35 -111.82
N LEU A 207 10.22 -92.59 -111.68
CA LEU A 207 11.49 -92.88 -112.35
C LEU A 207 12.10 -94.21 -111.87
N ALA A 208 12.00 -94.52 -110.58
CA ALA A 208 12.48 -95.79 -110.03
C ALA A 208 11.65 -97.00 -110.50
N GLU A 209 10.34 -96.84 -110.72
CA GLU A 209 9.48 -97.85 -111.33
C GLU A 209 9.79 -98.08 -112.81
N HIS A 210 10.22 -97.05 -113.55
CA HIS A 210 10.58 -97.16 -114.98
C HIS A 210 11.95 -97.79 -115.26
N VAL A 211 12.79 -97.96 -114.23
CA VAL A 211 14.14 -98.55 -114.30
C VAL A 211 14.14 -100.02 -113.81
N ARG A 212 12.99 -100.56 -113.40
CA ARG A 212 12.76 -102.00 -113.15
C ARG A 212 12.11 -102.68 -114.35
#